data_AF-A0A7V3U740-F1
#
_entry.id   AF-A0A7V3U740-F1
#
_cell.length_a   1.000
_cell.length_b   1.000
_cell.length_c   1.000
_cell.angle_alpha   90.00
_cell.angle_beta   90.00
_cell.angle_gamma   90.00
#
_symmetry.space_group_name_H-M   'P 1'
#
loop_
_entity.id
_entity.type
_entity.pdbx_description
1 polymer ?
#
loop_
_entity_poly.entity_id
_entity_poly.type
_entity_poly.pdbx_seq_one_letter_code
_entity_poly.pdbx_strand_id
1 'polypeptide(L)'
;MAFIFKKKKEKDISEYLSEIERLKEKIDELYQEIEKLKEKEKVSFKKVGLVRFNPFQDLGGNQSFSLALLNEVDYGFVVTSLFGREGNRVYAKPIEKGNSIYPLTEEEKKAIKMAKHGKNNNSKTTGRGNSGTH
;
A
#
# COMPACT_ATOMS: atom_id res chain seq x y z
N MET A 1 65.98 21.88 21.60
CA MET A 1 64.50 21.80 21.64
C MET A 1 63.96 22.28 20.30
N ALA A 2 64.04 21.44 19.26
CA ALA A 2 63.58 21.79 17.92
C ALA A 2 62.07 21.54 17.84
N PHE A 3 61.32 22.63 17.73
CA PHE A 3 59.87 22.65 17.66
C PHE A 3 59.42 21.99 16.35
N ILE A 4 58.93 20.75 16.42
CA ILE A 4 58.33 20.05 15.28
C ILE A 4 56.98 20.70 15.01
N PHE A 5 56.96 21.64 14.06
CA PHE A 5 55.73 22.20 13.51
C PHE A 5 54.95 21.08 12.81
N LYS A 6 53.93 20.57 13.49
CA LYS A 6 52.92 19.67 12.94
C LYS A 6 52.14 20.44 11.87
N LYS A 7 52.65 20.47 10.62
CA LYS A 7 51.86 20.90 9.46
C LYS A 7 50.67 19.96 9.37
N LYS A 8 49.53 20.42 9.86
CA LYS A 8 48.22 19.87 9.53
C LYS A 8 48.14 20.00 8.00
N LYS A 9 48.31 18.89 7.28
CA LYS A 9 48.11 18.87 5.82
C LYS A 9 46.67 19.31 5.59
N GLU A 10 46.48 20.56 5.22
CA GLU A 10 45.27 20.99 4.52
C GLU A 10 45.14 20.04 3.33
N LYS A 11 43.99 19.39 3.19
CA LYS A 11 43.70 18.53 2.04
C LYS A 11 44.05 19.32 0.77
N ASP A 12 44.80 18.70 -0.13
CA ASP A 12 45.19 19.35 -1.37
C ASP A 12 43.92 19.70 -2.17
N ILE A 13 43.92 20.82 -2.88
CA ILE A 13 42.76 21.26 -3.69
C ILE A 13 42.39 20.17 -4.72
N SER A 14 43.40 19.44 -5.20
CA SER A 14 43.24 18.26 -6.05
C SER A 14 42.41 17.15 -5.39
N GLU A 15 42.63 16.90 -4.10
CA GLU A 15 41.91 15.90 -3.31
C GLU A 15 40.45 16.30 -3.13
N TYR A 16 40.18 17.57 -2.82
CA TYR A 16 38.82 18.12 -2.77
C TYR A 16 38.11 18.03 -4.13
N LEU A 17 38.82 18.29 -5.23
CA LEU A 17 38.24 18.20 -6.57
C LEU A 17 37.81 16.76 -6.88
N SER A 18 38.68 15.78 -6.60
CA SER A 18 38.34 14.36 -6.77
C SER A 18 37.17 13.90 -5.88
N GLU A 19 37.07 14.44 -4.66
CA GLU A 19 35.97 14.12 -3.75
C GLU A 19 34.64 14.70 -4.26
N ILE A 20 34.67 15.89 -4.85
CA ILE A 20 33.52 16.51 -5.51
C ILE A 20 33.09 15.70 -6.74
N GLU A 21 34.02 15.25 -7.58
CA GLU A 21 33.71 14.42 -8.75
C GLU A 21 33.04 13.10 -8.32
N ARG A 22 33.61 12.43 -7.32
CA ARG A 22 33.03 11.20 -6.77
C ARG A 22 31.65 11.42 -6.15
N LEU A 23 31.42 12.57 -5.52
CA LEU A 23 30.10 12.92 -4.99
C LEU A 23 29.08 13.16 -6.10
N LYS A 24 29.48 13.79 -7.22
CA LYS A 24 28.61 13.95 -8.39
C LYS A 24 28.19 12.61 -8.97
N GLU A 25 29.14 11.69 -9.17
CA GLU A 25 28.85 10.33 -9.65
C GLU A 25 27.84 9.60 -8.75
N LYS A 26 28.04 9.66 -7.42
CA LYS A 26 27.10 9.07 -6.45
C LYS A 26 25.71 9.71 -6.51
N ILE A 27 25.64 11.03 -6.73
CA ILE A 27 24.36 11.72 -6.87
C ILE A 27 23.62 11.23 -8.11
N ASP A 28 24.33 11.06 -9.23
CA ASP A 28 23.75 10.55 -10.47
C ASP A 28 23.27 9.10 -10.31
N GLU A 29 24.04 8.24 -9.63
CA GLU A 29 23.63 6.88 -9.27
C GLU A 29 22.34 6.87 -8.43
N LEU A 30 22.27 7.73 -7.40
CA LEU A 30 21.09 7.86 -6.54
C LEU A 30 19.86 8.33 -7.33
N TYR A 31 20.02 9.26 -8.27
CA TYR A 31 18.91 9.69 -9.13
C TYR A 31 18.37 8.54 -9.97
N GLN A 32 19.25 7.72 -10.56
CA GLN A 32 18.83 6.54 -11.33
C GLN A 32 18.11 5.51 -10.45
N GLU A 33 18.56 5.32 -9.21
CA GLU A 33 17.90 4.40 -8.28
C GLU A 33 16.51 4.89 -7.85
N ILE A 34 16.38 6.20 -7.60
CA ILE A 34 15.08 6.83 -7.32
C ILE A 34 14.12 6.67 -8.50
N GLU A 35 14.59 6.84 -9.74
CA GLU A 35 13.75 6.65 -10.93
C GLU A 35 13.26 5.20 -11.05
N LYS A 36 14.14 4.22 -10.83
CA LYS A 36 13.77 2.79 -10.79
C LYS A 36 12.74 2.50 -9.71
N LEU A 37 12.85 3.12 -8.53
CA LEU A 37 11.88 2.97 -7.46
C LEU A 37 10.52 3.57 -7.83
N LYS A 38 10.49 4.75 -8.46
CA LYS A 38 9.26 5.38 -8.94
C LYS A 38 8.53 4.53 -9.99
N GLU A 39 9.26 3.87 -10.89
CA GLU A 39 8.63 2.96 -11.85
C GLU A 39 7.99 1.74 -11.17
N LYS A 40 8.67 1.15 -10.18
CA LYS A 40 8.09 0.05 -9.38
C LYS A 40 6.90 0.49 -8.54
N GLU A 41 6.91 1.73 -8.07
CA GLU A 41 5.83 2.31 -7.29
C GLU A 41 4.52 2.38 -8.08
N LYS A 42 4.58 2.75 -9.36
CA LYS A 42 3.40 2.88 -10.24
C LYS A 42 2.58 1.59 -10.35
N VAL A 43 3.24 0.43 -10.32
CA VAL A 43 2.60 -0.89 -10.46
C VAL A 43 2.27 -1.55 -9.13
N SER A 44 2.71 -0.96 -8.01
CA SER A 44 2.51 -1.52 -6.68
C SER A 44 1.11 -1.23 -6.14
N PHE A 45 0.40 -2.25 -5.65
CA PHE A 45 -0.86 -2.07 -4.93
C PHE A 45 -0.57 -1.61 -3.50
N LYS A 46 -0.92 -0.35 -3.20
CA LYS A 46 -0.71 0.26 -1.88
C LYS A 46 -2.00 0.57 -1.14
N LYS A 47 -3.13 0.56 -1.83
CA LYS A 47 -4.46 0.86 -1.31
C LYS A 47 -5.27 -0.42 -1.23
N VAL A 48 -5.71 -0.76 -0.02
CA VAL A 48 -6.43 -2.01 0.25
C VAL A 48 -7.75 -1.71 0.96
N GLY A 49 -8.83 -2.34 0.50
CA GLY A 49 -10.14 -2.25 1.13
C GLY A 49 -10.82 -3.61 1.16
N LEU A 50 -11.24 -4.04 2.35
CA LEU A 50 -11.92 -5.32 2.56
C LEU A 50 -13.30 -5.08 3.18
N VAL A 51 -14.33 -5.62 2.54
CA VAL A 51 -15.71 -5.62 3.04
C VAL A 51 -16.16 -7.06 3.19
N ARG A 52 -16.56 -7.48 4.39
CA ARG A 52 -17.23 -8.76 4.62
C ARG A 52 -18.73 -8.54 4.68
N PHE A 53 -19.49 -9.48 4.12
CA PHE A 53 -20.94 -9.40 4.05
C PHE A 53 -21.56 -10.80 3.99
N ASN A 54 -22.89 -10.85 4.12
CA ASN A 54 -23.67 -12.06 3.94
C ASN A 54 -24.69 -11.84 2.81
N PRO A 55 -24.50 -12.46 1.63
CA PRO A 55 -25.43 -12.34 0.51
C PRO A 55 -26.73 -13.12 0.74
N PHE A 56 -26.76 -14.08 1.67
CA PHE A 56 -27.91 -14.93 1.94
C PHE A 56 -28.21 -14.97 3.45
N GLN A 57 -29.26 -14.28 3.88
CA GLN A 57 -29.61 -14.16 5.31
C GLN A 57 -29.76 -15.54 5.99
N ASP A 58 -30.18 -16.56 5.24
CA ASP A 58 -30.47 -17.91 5.75
C ASP A 58 -29.24 -18.81 5.96
N LEU A 59 -28.05 -18.41 5.51
CA LEU A 59 -26.85 -19.27 5.54
C LEU A 59 -25.93 -19.05 6.75
N GLY A 60 -26.23 -18.09 7.63
CA GLY A 60 -25.47 -17.86 8.84
C GLY A 60 -23.98 -17.59 8.60
N GLY A 61 -23.57 -16.31 8.55
CA GLY A 61 -22.16 -15.91 8.63
C GLY A 61 -21.70 -14.95 7.53
N ASN A 62 -20.72 -14.09 7.85
CA ASN A 62 -20.13 -13.12 6.93
C ASN A 62 -18.93 -13.73 6.18
N GLN A 63 -19.14 -14.85 5.50
CA GLN A 63 -18.10 -15.56 4.77
C GLN A 63 -17.84 -14.99 3.37
N SER A 64 -18.77 -14.21 2.82
CA SER A 64 -18.56 -13.49 1.57
C SER A 64 -17.74 -12.22 1.80
N PHE A 65 -16.96 -11.83 0.78
CA PHE A 65 -16.15 -10.63 0.85
C PHE A 65 -15.94 -9.96 -0.50
N SER A 66 -15.65 -8.67 -0.47
CA SER A 66 -15.09 -7.90 -1.59
C SER A 66 -13.78 -7.27 -1.16
N LEU A 67 -12.72 -7.55 -1.90
CA LEU A 67 -11.36 -7.06 -1.68
C LEU A 67 -10.97 -6.17 -2.86
N ALA A 68 -10.74 -4.88 -2.61
CA ALA A 68 -10.19 -3.95 -3.58
C ALA A 68 -8.69 -3.75 -3.34
N LEU A 69 -7.89 -3.93 -4.39
CA LEU A 69 -6.45 -3.66 -4.42
C LEU A 69 -6.19 -2.61 -5.50
N LEU A 70 -5.70 -1.44 -5.09
CA LEU A 70 -5.44 -0.31 -5.98
C LEU A 70 -4.03 0.23 -5.78
N ASN A 71 -3.44 0.78 -6.84
CA ASN A 71 -2.22 1.57 -6.77
C ASN A 71 -2.50 3.03 -6.34
N GLU A 72 -1.48 3.87 -6.34
CA GLU A 72 -1.61 5.27 -5.92
C GLU A 72 -2.56 6.11 -6.78
N VAL A 73 -2.71 5.74 -8.06
CA VAL A 73 -3.55 6.43 -9.05
C VAL A 73 -4.92 5.75 -9.24
N ASP A 74 -5.34 4.90 -8.31
CA ASP A 74 -6.64 4.20 -8.28
C ASP A 74 -6.86 3.20 -9.43
N TYR A 75 -5.79 2.61 -9.97
CA TYR A 75 -5.86 1.47 -10.88
C TYR A 75 -5.65 0.17 -10.12
N GLY A 76 -6.35 -0.89 -10.52
CA GLY A 76 -6.17 -2.22 -9.96
C GLY A 76 -7.37 -3.10 -10.22
N PHE A 77 -7.85 -3.80 -9.20
CA PHE A 77 -8.99 -4.71 -9.34
C PHE A 77 -9.75 -4.89 -8.02
N VAL A 78 -10.99 -5.36 -8.13
CA VAL A 78 -11.78 -5.84 -7.01
C VAL A 78 -12.08 -7.32 -7.19
N VAL A 79 -11.85 -8.13 -6.15
CA VAL A 79 -12.19 -9.55 -6.08
C VAL A 79 -13.36 -9.71 -5.13
N THR A 80 -14.43 -10.34 -5.59
CA THR A 80 -15.60 -10.65 -4.78
C THR A 80 -15.78 -12.16 -4.69
N SER A 81 -15.85 -12.67 -3.46
CA SER A 81 -16.15 -14.06 -3.14
C SER A 81 -17.56 -14.12 -2.56
N LEU A 82 -18.46 -14.82 -3.23
CA LEU A 82 -19.82 -15.10 -2.78
C LEU A 82 -19.91 -16.53 -2.27
N PHE A 83 -20.05 -16.67 -0.96
CA PHE A 83 -20.26 -17.94 -0.30
C PHE A 83 -21.76 -18.28 -0.29
N GLY A 84 -22.14 -19.39 -0.92
CA GLY A 84 -23.51 -19.89 -0.99
C GLY A 84 -23.62 -21.37 -0.66
N ARG A 85 -24.85 -21.91 -0.71
CA ARG A 85 -25.14 -23.33 -0.42
C ARG A 85 -24.40 -24.30 -1.34
N GLU A 86 -24.26 -23.93 -2.61
CA GLU A 86 -23.64 -24.75 -3.66
C GLU A 86 -22.12 -24.56 -3.76
N GLY A 87 -21.53 -23.76 -2.88
CA GLY A 87 -20.10 -23.46 -2.86
C GLY A 87 -19.79 -21.97 -3.01
N ASN A 88 -18.53 -21.68 -3.29
CA ASN A 88 -17.99 -20.33 -3.41
C ASN A 88 -17.84 -19.92 -4.88
N ARG A 89 -18.41 -18.77 -5.25
CA ARG A 89 -18.21 -18.14 -6.56
C ARG A 89 -17.32 -16.91 -6.40
N VAL A 90 -16.23 -16.87 -7.17
CA VAL A 90 -15.27 -15.76 -7.15
C VAL A 90 -15.32 -14.98 -8.46
N TYR A 91 -15.42 -13.67 -8.35
CA TYR A 91 -15.45 -12.72 -9.46
C TYR A 91 -14.30 -11.73 -9.32
N ALA A 92 -13.73 -11.31 -10.43
CA ALA A 92 -12.74 -10.24 -10.46
C ALA A 92 -13.14 -9.19 -11.51
N LYS A 93 -13.12 -7.91 -11.12
CA LYS A 93 -13.40 -6.80 -12.02
C LYS A 93 -12.23 -5.82 -12.02
N PRO A 94 -11.72 -5.40 -13.19
CA PRO A 94 -10.68 -4.39 -13.29
C PRO A 94 -11.21 -3.04 -12.85
N ILE A 95 -10.34 -2.25 -12.22
CA ILE A 95 -10.59 -0.88 -11.78
C ILE A 95 -9.63 0.05 -12.49
N GLU A 96 -10.18 1.07 -13.14
CA GLU A 96 -9.46 2.15 -13.82
C GLU A 96 -9.89 3.47 -13.22
N LYS A 97 -8.94 4.23 -12.66
CA LYS A 97 -9.19 5.52 -12.00
C LYS A 97 -10.33 5.46 -10.96
N GLY A 98 -10.44 4.33 -10.25
CA GLY A 98 -11.45 4.10 -9.22
C GLY A 98 -12.84 3.66 -9.71
N ASN A 99 -13.02 3.37 -10.99
CA ASN A 99 -14.28 2.85 -11.56
C ASN A 99 -14.04 1.56 -12.35
N SER A 100 -15.11 0.83 -12.70
CA SER A 100 -15.03 -0.34 -13.57
C SER A 100 -15.93 -0.16 -14.78
N ILE A 101 -15.54 -0.75 -15.92
CA ILE A 101 -16.43 -0.91 -17.08
C ILE A 101 -17.57 -1.88 -16.79
N TYR A 102 -17.41 -2.76 -15.79
CA TYR A 102 -18.42 -3.71 -15.37
C TYR A 102 -19.26 -3.11 -14.23
N PRO A 103 -20.57 -3.40 -14.17
CA PRO A 103 -21.40 -2.98 -13.04
C PRO A 103 -20.84 -3.48 -11.71
N LEU A 104 -20.69 -2.57 -10.75
CA LEU A 104 -20.20 -2.87 -9.41
C LEU A 104 -21.35 -3.02 -8.43
N THR A 105 -21.25 -4.00 -7.52
CA THR A 105 -22.18 -4.13 -6.39
C THR A 105 -21.90 -3.05 -5.34
N GLU A 106 -22.80 -2.87 -4.38
CA GLU A 106 -22.61 -1.90 -3.29
C GLU A 106 -21.42 -2.28 -2.40
N GLU A 107 -21.19 -3.57 -2.17
CA GLU A 107 -20.06 -4.10 -1.42
C GLU A 107 -18.73 -3.82 -2.14
N GLU A 108 -18.68 -4.00 -3.45
CA GLU A 108 -17.51 -3.70 -4.28
C GLU A 108 -17.19 -2.20 -4.27
N LYS A 109 -18.20 -1.36 -4.48
CA LYS A 109 -18.07 0.11 -4.40
C LYS A 109 -17.55 0.53 -3.02
N LYS A 110 -18.06 -0.09 -1.95
CA LYS A 110 -17.63 0.18 -0.58
C LYS A 110 -16.17 -0.25 -0.36
N ALA A 111 -15.75 -1.42 -0.87
CA ALA A 111 -14.37 -1.88 -0.79
C ALA A 111 -13.42 -0.92 -1.52
N ILE A 112 -13.77 -0.49 -2.73
CA ILE A 112 -12.99 0.50 -3.50
C ILE A 112 -12.91 1.84 -2.74
N LYS A 113 -14.03 2.32 -2.20
CA LYS A 113 -14.05 3.56 -1.40
C LYS A 113 -13.14 3.43 -0.17
N MET A 114 -13.17 2.30 0.52
CA MET A 114 -12.30 2.03 1.67
C MET A 114 -10.82 2.01 1.28
N ALA A 115 -10.46 1.35 0.16
CA ALA A 115 -9.10 1.35 -0.37
C ALA A 115 -8.61 2.77 -0.66
N LYS A 116 -9.45 3.59 -1.30
CA LYS A 116 -9.13 4.97 -1.67
C LYS A 116 -8.91 5.90 -0.48
N HIS A 117 -9.70 5.75 0.59
CA HIS A 117 -9.75 6.70 1.70
C HIS A 117 -9.05 6.20 2.96
N GLY A 118 -8.43 5.01 2.93
CA GLY A 118 -7.63 4.49 4.04
C GLY A 118 -8.38 4.45 5.38
N LYS A 119 -9.59 3.88 5.41
CA LYS A 119 -10.23 3.57 6.69
C LYS A 119 -9.64 2.28 7.26
N ASN A 120 -8.58 2.43 8.06
CA ASN A 120 -8.15 1.40 9.01
C ASN A 120 -9.32 1.13 9.98
N ASN A 121 -10.07 0.06 9.72
CA ASN A 121 -11.17 -0.41 10.57
C ASN A 121 -10.63 -1.14 11.81
N ASN A 122 -9.74 -0.51 12.59
CA ASN A 122 -9.41 -0.92 13.95
C ASN A 122 -10.18 -0.07 14.97
N SER A 123 -11.51 -0.01 14.86
CA SER A 123 -12.33 0.38 16.02
C SER A 123 -13.75 -0.17 15.91
N LYS A 124 -14.20 -0.77 17.03
CA LYS A 124 -15.55 -1.24 17.37
C LYS A 124 -15.90 -2.70 17.06
N THR A 125 -15.21 -3.62 17.74
CA THR A 125 -15.85 -4.77 18.41
C THR A 125 -15.50 -4.76 19.89
N THR A 126 -15.95 -3.72 20.61
CA THR A 126 -16.12 -3.78 22.07
C THR A 126 -17.62 -3.97 22.35
N GLY A 127 -18.07 -5.22 22.20
CA GLY A 127 -19.32 -5.69 22.78
C GLY A 127 -19.02 -6.26 24.17
N ARG A 128 -19.19 -5.43 25.20
CA ARG A 128 -19.23 -5.82 26.61
C ARG A 128 -20.28 -6.93 26.80
N GLY A 129 -19.84 -8.16 27.04
CA GLY A 129 -20.60 -9.14 27.82
C GLY A 129 -20.05 -9.09 29.25
N ASN A 130 -20.58 -8.20 30.08
CA ASN A 130 -20.22 -8.18 31.49
C ASN A 130 -21.12 -9.18 32.23
N SER A 131 -20.50 -10.27 32.67
CA SER A 131 -21.00 -11.13 33.74
C SER A 131 -21.06 -10.35 35.06
N GLY A 132 -22.21 -10.40 35.72
CA GLY A 132 -22.39 -10.10 37.15
C GLY A 132 -23.80 -10.58 37.51
N THR A 133 -23.96 -11.76 38.11
CA THR A 133 -24.03 -11.96 39.57
C THR A 133 -24.89 -10.91 40.27
N HIS A 134 -26.18 -11.21 40.39
CA HIS A 134 -26.89 -11.30 41.66
C HIS A 134 -28.01 -12.33 41.54
#